data_AF-A0A2N7LH43-F1
#
_entry.id   AF-A0A2N7LH43-F1
#
_cell.length_a   1.000
_cell.length_b   1.000
_cell.length_c   1.000
_cell.angle_alpha   90.00
_cell.angle_beta   90.00
_cell.angle_gamma   90.00
#
_symmetry.space_group_name_H-M   'P 1'
#
loop_
_entity.id
_entity.type
_entity.pdbx_description
1 polymer ?
#
loop_
_entity_poly.entity_id
_entity_poly.type
_entity_poly.pdbx_seq_one_letter_code
_entity_poly.pdbx_strand_id
1 'polypeptide(L)' 'MLMVIAQAVETVLLVSGIVMLVRCAFQYAARTDNWHQVNVVLFRVRSLSNDELKWWYAAMISLSLGLMIKVLVLFLAH' A
#
# COMPACT_ATOMS: atom_id res chain seq x y z
N MET A 1 -0.20 -22.54 15.12
CA MET A 1 -0.93 -21.31 15.50
C MET A 1 -0.19 -20.04 15.08
N LEU A 2 1.11 -19.88 15.42
CA LEU A 2 1.88 -18.67 15.12
C LEU A 2 1.98 -18.35 13.61
N MET A 3 2.20 -19.36 12.76
CA MET A 3 2.18 -19.20 11.28
C MET A 3 0.82 -18.69 10.75
N VAL A 4 -0.29 -19.20 11.29
CA VAL A 4 -1.65 -18.78 10.88
C VAL A 4 -1.89 -17.31 11.23
N ILE A 5 -1.44 -16.89 12.42
CA ILE A 5 -1.51 -15.49 12.85
C ILE A 5 -0.64 -14.62 11.94
N ALA A 6 0.60 -15.04 11.62
CA ALA A 6 1.49 -14.31 10.73
C ALA A 6 0.89 -14.12 9.33
N GLN A 7 0.28 -15.16 8.76
CA GLN A 7 -0.42 -15.08 7.47
C GLN A 7 -1.64 -14.15 7.53
N ALA A 8 -2.42 -14.20 8.61
CA ALA A 8 -3.55 -13.30 8.78
C ALA A 8 -3.10 -11.83 8.85
N VAL A 9 -2.05 -11.54 9.62
CA VAL A 9 -1.45 -10.20 9.74
C VAL A 9 -0.86 -9.73 8.39
N GLU A 10 -0.13 -10.59 7.69
CA GLU A 10 0.37 -10.32 6.33
C GLU A 10 -0.78 -9.88 5.42
N THR A 11 -1.84 -10.69 5.36
CA THR A 11 -2.98 -10.45 4.47
C THR A 11 -3.65 -9.11 4.77
N VAL A 12 -3.87 -8.82 6.06
CA VAL A 12 -4.47 -7.55 6.49
C VAL A 12 -3.58 -6.36 6.11
N LEU A 13 -2.27 -6.45 6.30
CA LEU A 13 -1.32 -5.37 5.96
C LEU A 13 -1.24 -5.14 4.44
N LEU A 14 -1.21 -6.21 3.65
CA LEU A 14 -1.18 -6.10 2.19
C LEU A 14 -2.48 -5.51 1.65
N VAL A 15 -3.63 -6.02 2.09
CA VAL A 15 -4.95 -5.53 1.63
C VAL A 15 -5.17 -4.09 2.05
N SER A 16 -4.90 -3.74 3.31
CA SER A 16 -5.03 -2.36 3.78
C SER A 16 -4.11 -1.39 3.02
N GLY A 17 -2.87 -1.81 2.74
CA GLY A 17 -1.92 -1.04 1.94
C GLY A 17 -2.43 -0.77 0.51
N ILE A 18 -2.99 -1.79 -0.15
CA ILE A 18 -3.61 -1.64 -1.48
C ILE A 18 -4.80 -0.70 -1.43
N VAL A 19 -5.71 -0.86 -0.46
CA VAL A 19 -6.89 0.01 -0.32
C VAL A 19 -6.49 1.47 -0.10
N MET A 20 -5.46 1.73 0.70
CA MET A 20 -4.91 3.07 0.90
C MET A 20 -4.30 3.66 -0.37
N LEU A 21 -3.57 2.86 -1.17
CA LEU A 21 -3.08 3.31 -2.49
C LEU A 21 -4.22 3.65 -3.43
N VAL A 22 -5.23 2.78 -3.52
CA VAL A 22 -6.41 3.01 -4.36
C VAL A 22 -7.10 4.32 -3.94
N ARG A 23 -7.30 4.53 -2.64
CA ARG A 23 -7.86 5.78 -2.12
C ARG A 23 -7.03 7.00 -2.53
N CYS A 24 -5.71 6.93 -2.39
CA CYS A 24 -4.79 7.99 -2.79
C CYS A 24 -4.89 8.29 -4.30
N ALA A 25 -4.97 7.24 -5.12
CA ALA A 25 -5.19 7.27 -6.56
C ALA A 25 -6.49 7.99 -6.96
N PHE A 26 -7.61 7.62 -6.33
CA PHE A 26 -8.90 8.26 -6.58
C PHE A 26 -8.92 9.72 -6.14
N GLN A 27 -8.29 10.06 -5.01
CA GLN A 27 -8.18 11.46 -4.56
C GLN A 27 -7.38 12.31 -5.55
N TYR A 28 -6.26 11.79 -6.05
CA TYR A 28 -5.45 12.46 -7.07
C TYR A 28 -6.24 12.66 -8.38
N ALA A 29 -6.91 11.61 -8.87
CA ALA A 29 -7.71 11.66 -10.09
C ALA A 29 -8.88 12.66 -9.97
N ALA A 30 -9.58 12.67 -8.84
CA ALA A 30 -10.67 13.61 -8.57
C ALA A 30 -10.17 15.07 -8.49
N ARG A 31 -8.96 15.31 -7.98
CA ARG A 31 -8.38 16.67 -7.92
C ARG A 31 -7.89 17.19 -9.27
N THR A 32 -7.39 16.29 -10.12
CA THR A 32 -6.68 16.65 -11.37
C THR A 32 -7.49 16.39 -12.63
N ASP A 33 -8.72 15.87 -12.50
CA ASP A 33 -9.57 15.33 -13.57
C ASP A 33 -8.87 14.34 -14.51
N ASN A 34 -7.71 13.80 -14.09
CA ASN A 34 -6.85 12.94 -14.90
C ASN A 34 -6.99 11.47 -14.50
N TRP A 35 -8.10 10.87 -14.93
CA TRP A 35 -8.44 9.46 -14.68
C TRP A 35 -7.59 8.46 -15.48
N HIS A 36 -6.85 8.90 -16.50
CA HIS A 36 -5.97 8.04 -17.29
C HIS A 36 -4.57 7.89 -16.67
N GLN A 37 -4.16 8.81 -15.79
CA GLN A 37 -2.81 8.86 -15.26
C GLN A 37 -2.74 8.53 -13.77
N VAL A 38 -3.59 7.61 -13.32
CA VAL A 38 -3.64 7.19 -11.90
C VAL A 38 -2.32 6.53 -11.45
N ASN A 39 -1.58 5.91 -12.39
CA ASN A 39 -0.24 5.37 -12.15
C ASN A 39 0.78 6.44 -11.69
N VAL A 40 0.51 7.73 -11.93
CA VAL A 40 1.34 8.84 -11.45
C VAL A 40 1.41 8.84 -9.92
N VAL A 41 0.39 8.33 -9.23
CA VAL A 41 0.42 8.17 -7.77
C VAL A 41 1.48 7.16 -7.31
N LEU A 42 1.82 6.15 -8.13
CA LEU A 42 2.86 5.17 -7.79
C LEU A 42 4.28 5.69 -8.08
N PHE A 43 4.45 6.47 -9.16
CA PHE A 43 5.78 6.81 -9.69
C PHE A 43 6.18 8.28 -9.55
N ARG A 44 5.23 9.19 -9.30
CA ARG A 44 5.49 10.63 -9.22
C ARG A 44 4.91 11.22 -7.94
N VAL A 45 5.51 10.82 -6.82
CA VAL A 45 5.14 11.25 -5.46
C VAL A 45 5.09 12.78 -5.31
N ARG A 46 5.91 13.52 -6.06
CA ARG A 46 6.02 14.97 -6.00
C ARG A 46 4.80 15.75 -6.50
N SER A 47 3.90 15.13 -7.27
CA SER A 47 2.65 15.78 -7.72
C SER A 47 1.48 15.63 -6.73
N LEU A 48 1.67 14.87 -5.65
CA LEU A 48 0.64 14.64 -4.65
C LEU A 48 0.54 15.79 -3.66
N SER A 49 -0.69 16.06 -3.19
CA SER A 49 -0.91 17.00 -2.09
C SER A 49 -0.46 16.37 -0.77
N ASN A 50 -0.24 17.18 0.27
CA ASN A 50 0.15 16.68 1.59
C ASN A 50 -0.81 15.62 2.15
N ASP A 51 -2.10 15.73 1.88
CA ASP A 51 -3.08 14.75 2.38
C ASP A 51 -3.04 13.45 1.58
N GLU A 52 -2.89 13.52 0.26
CA GLU A 52 -2.69 12.31 -0.57
C GLU A 52 -1.35 11.62 -0.21
N LEU A 53 -0.31 12.42 0.08
CA LEU A 53 1.01 11.95 0.48
C LEU A 53 0.96 11.14 1.78
N LYS A 54 0.15 11.56 2.76
CA LYS A 54 -0.04 10.80 4.01
C LYS A 54 -0.62 9.42 3.74
N TRP A 55 -1.64 9.33 2.89
CA TRP A 55 -2.24 8.05 2.50
C TRP A 55 -1.27 7.18 1.72
N TRP A 56 -0.48 7.81 0.84
CA TRP A 56 0.57 7.12 0.09
C TRP A 56 1.66 6.54 1.02
N TYR A 57 2.15 7.33 1.97
CA TYR A 57 3.12 6.85 2.96
C TYR A 57 2.56 5.73 3.84
N ALA A 58 1.33 5.88 4.34
CA ALA A 58 0.67 4.84 5.13
C ALA A 58 0.53 3.53 4.33
N ALA A 59 0.14 3.64 3.05
CA ALA A 59 0.11 2.53 2.12
C ALA A 59 1.48 1.84 1.97
N MET A 60 2.53 2.61 1.68
CA MET A 60 3.88 2.05 1.47
C MET A 60 4.45 1.39 2.72
N ILE A 61 4.18 1.95 3.90
CA ILE A 61 4.55 1.33 5.18
C ILE A 61 3.80 0.00 5.37
N SER A 62 2.49 -0.02 5.13
CA SER A 62 1.69 -1.23 5.27
C SER A 62 2.11 -2.33 4.29
N LEU A 63 2.37 -1.97 3.03
CA LEU A 63 2.84 -2.91 2.01
C LEU A 63 4.25 -3.44 2.31
N SER A 64 5.17 -2.58 2.74
CA SER A 64 6.54 -3.01 3.09
C SER A 64 6.55 -3.93 4.30
N LEU A 65 5.76 -3.64 5.34
CA LEU A 65 5.61 -4.52 6.50
C LEU A 65 4.97 -5.86 6.13
N GLY A 66 3.89 -5.85 5.34
CA GLY A 66 3.25 -7.06 4.85
C GLY A 66 4.22 -7.92 4.02
N LEU A 67 4.98 -7.31 3.11
CA LEU A 67 5.99 -8.01 2.31
C LEU A 67 7.12 -8.57 3.17
N MET A 68 7.58 -7.82 4.17
CA MET A 68 8.62 -8.28 5.10
C MET A 68 8.16 -9.52 5.88
N ILE A 69 6.92 -9.52 6.38
CA ILE A 69 6.33 -10.67 7.06
C ILE A 69 6.24 -11.86 6.10
N LYS A 70 5.80 -11.64 4.86
CA LYS A 70 5.73 -12.70 3.84
C LYS A 70 7.08 -13.36 3.60
N VAL A 71 8.13 -12.56 3.41
CA VAL A 71 9.50 -13.04 3.20
C VAL A 71 9.99 -13.80 4.43
N LEU A 72 9.74 -13.29 5.63
CA LEU A 72 10.11 -13.95 6.88
C LEU A 72 9.40 -15.30 7.04
N VAL A 73 8.09 -15.37 6.74
CA VAL A 73 7.29 -16.60 6.79
C VAL A 73 7.80 -17.62 5.77
N LEU A 74 8.11 -17.19 4.55
CA LEU A 74 8.70 -18.06 3.52
C LEU A 74 10.06 -18.62 3.96
N PHE A 75 10.90 -17.78 4.57
CA PHE A 75 12.21 -18.20 5.08
C PHE A 75 12.09 -19.18 6.25
N LEU A 76 11.12 -18.99 7.16
CA LEU A 76 10.84 -19.89 8.28
C LEU A 76 10.13 -21.19 7.88
N ALA A 77 9.52 -21.23 6.70
CA ALA A 77 8.84 -22.41 6.15
C ALA A 77 9.79 -23.34 5.37
N HIS A 78 11.00 -22.87 5.06
CA HIS A 78 12.12 -23.67 4.54
C HIS A 78 13.02 -24.13 5.69
#